data_AF-A0A605UWA1-F1
#
_entry.id   AF-A0A605UWA1-F1
#
_cell.length_a   1.000
_cell.length_b   1.000
_cell.length_c   1.000
_cell.angle_alpha   90.00
_cell.angle_beta   90.00
_cell.angle_gamma   90.00
#
_symmetry.space_group_name_H-M   'P 1'
#
loop_
_entity.id
_entity.type
_entity.pdbx_description
1 polymer ?
#
loop_
_entity_poly.entity_id
_entity_poly.type
_entity_poly.pdbx_seq_one_letter_code
_entity_poly.pdbx_strand_id
1 'polypeptide(L)'
;MFYFNKLGGVKIVSMTPANPGWYLRVKENFEDTEWWYMPVACWALCRSADGDLMLPCVVDDRGTLTPNDPDSNPCDLVYLPNAKVLENPAFGAIECKLIQ
;
A
#
# COMPACT_ATOMS: atom_id res chain seq x y z
N MET A 1 10.47 9.62 10.22
CA MET A 1 10.25 8.36 10.97
C MET A 1 8.79 8.02 10.76
N PHE A 2 8.50 6.90 10.09
CA PHE A 2 7.11 6.49 9.81
C PHE A 2 6.56 5.77 11.04
N TYR A 3 5.32 6.07 11.40
CA TYR A 3 4.57 5.32 12.42
C TYR A 3 3.81 4.19 11.72
N PHE A 4 3.33 3.19 12.47
CA PHE A 4 2.59 2.06 11.91
C PHE A 4 1.25 1.89 12.62
N ASN A 5 0.21 1.59 11.86
CA ASN A 5 -1.04 1.12 12.43
C ASN A 5 -0.90 -0.36 12.84
N LYS A 6 -1.33 -0.68 14.06
CA LYS A 6 -1.36 -2.05 14.56
C LYS A 6 -2.42 -2.84 13.79
N LEU A 7 -2.01 -3.87 13.06
CA LEU A 7 -2.91 -4.94 12.65
C LEU A 7 -3.19 -5.82 13.87
N GLY A 8 -4.47 -6.02 14.21
CA GLY A 8 -4.86 -6.87 15.33
C GLY A 8 -4.35 -8.31 15.13
N GLY A 9 -3.64 -8.86 16.11
CA GLY A 9 -3.16 -10.25 16.05
C GLY A 9 -1.91 -10.49 15.18
N VAL A 10 -1.30 -9.44 14.63
CA VAL A 10 -0.14 -9.55 13.74
C VAL A 10 1.05 -8.72 14.26
N LYS A 11 2.24 -9.33 14.30
CA LYS A 11 3.49 -8.66 14.69
C LYS A 11 4.38 -8.44 13.46
N ILE A 12 4.82 -7.20 13.22
CA ILE A 12 5.84 -6.91 12.21
C ILE A 12 7.21 -7.41 12.73
N VAL A 13 7.88 -8.24 11.93
CA VAL A 13 9.17 -8.87 12.23
C VAL A 13 10.31 -8.13 11.54
N SER A 14 10.17 -7.84 10.26
CA SER A 14 11.17 -7.13 9.46
C SER A 14 10.53 -6.40 8.30
N MET A 15 11.30 -5.49 7.70
CA MET A 15 10.86 -4.70 6.56
C MET A 15 11.96 -4.62 5.52
N THR A 16 11.56 -4.73 4.26
CA THR A 16 12.46 -4.59 3.11
C THR A 16 11.87 -3.55 2.16
N PRO A 17 12.64 -2.53 1.75
CA PRO A 17 12.18 -1.56 0.75
C PRO A 17 11.67 -2.28 -0.51
N ALA A 18 10.58 -1.77 -1.08
CA ALA A 18 10.08 -2.29 -2.34
C ALA A 18 10.89 -1.69 -3.50
N ASN A 19 11.10 -2.49 -4.54
CA ASN A 19 11.64 -1.96 -5.78
C ASN A 19 10.61 -0.97 -6.38
N PRO A 20 11.05 0.12 -7.03
CA PRO A 20 10.14 1.00 -7.76
C PRO A 20 9.31 0.23 -8.78
N GLY A 21 8.06 0.64 -8.97
CA GLY A 21 7.13 0.03 -9.92
C GLY A 21 6.10 -0.90 -9.30
N TRP A 22 6.15 -1.21 -8.01
CA TRP A 22 5.08 -1.96 -7.33
C TRP A 22 3.99 -1.02 -6.80
N TYR A 23 2.73 -1.33 -7.10
CA TYR A 23 1.57 -0.57 -6.65
C TYR A 23 0.48 -1.50 -6.12
N LEU A 24 -0.26 -1.03 -5.11
CA LEU A 24 -1.56 -1.57 -4.79
C LEU A 24 -2.61 -0.86 -5.64
N ARG A 25 -3.43 -1.64 -6.33
CA ARG A 25 -4.63 -1.17 -7.03
C ARG A 25 -5.83 -1.44 -6.13
N VAL A 26 -6.48 -0.37 -5.65
CA VAL A 26 -7.57 -0.42 -4.66
C VAL A 26 -8.85 0.13 -5.29
N LYS A 27 -10.00 -0.51 -5.03
CA LYS A 27 -11.32 0.05 -5.41
C LYS A 27 -11.79 1.01 -4.34
N GLU A 28 -12.23 2.19 -4.74
CA GLU A 28 -12.92 3.09 -3.82
C GLU A 28 -14.39 2.62 -3.64
N ASN A 29 -14.84 2.50 -2.39
CA ASN A 29 -16.25 2.31 -2.02
C ASN A 29 -17.02 1.14 -2.67
N PHE A 30 -16.34 0.09 -3.13
CA PHE A 30 -16.95 -1.04 -3.86
C PHE A 30 -17.75 -0.63 -5.11
N GLU A 31 -17.70 0.63 -5.53
CA GLU A 31 -18.28 1.10 -6.77
C GLU A 31 -17.27 0.90 -7.90
N ASP A 32 -17.72 0.34 -9.03
CA ASP A 32 -16.87 -0.15 -10.12
C ASP A 32 -16.21 0.96 -10.98
N THR A 33 -16.28 2.22 -10.54
CA THR A 33 -16.01 3.37 -11.41
C THR A 33 -14.60 3.92 -11.29
N GLU A 34 -13.94 3.88 -10.13
CA GLU A 34 -12.59 4.47 -9.98
C GLU A 34 -11.62 3.58 -9.19
N TRP A 35 -10.49 3.31 -9.85
CA TRP A 35 -9.37 2.56 -9.28
C TRP A 35 -8.27 3.51 -8.85
N TRP A 36 -7.80 3.34 -7.62
CA TRP A 36 -6.72 4.10 -7.04
C TRP A 36 -5.45 3.27 -7.01
N TYR A 37 -4.32 3.90 -7.29
CA TYR A 37 -3.02 3.24 -7.26
C TYR A 37 -2.18 3.84 -6.15
N MET A 38 -1.68 3.01 -5.25
CA MET A 38 -0.83 3.42 -4.14
C MET A 38 0.55 2.77 -4.29
N PRO A 39 1.64 3.55 -4.36
CA PRO A 39 2.98 2.99 -4.48
C PRO A 39 3.34 2.19 -3.23
N VAL A 40 3.81 0.97 -3.43
CA VAL A 40 4.29 0.14 -2.33
C VAL A 40 5.65 0.68 -1.89
N ALA A 41 5.73 1.12 -0.64
CA ALA A 41 6.98 1.65 -0.08
C ALA A 41 7.92 0.53 0.36
N CYS A 42 7.37 -0.54 0.93
CA CYS A 42 8.13 -1.67 1.46
C CYS A 42 7.26 -2.91 1.65
N TRP A 43 7.93 -4.04 1.85
CA TRP A 43 7.36 -5.31 2.25
C TRP A 43 7.56 -5.51 3.74
N ALA A 44 6.48 -5.76 4.49
CA ALA A 44 6.56 -6.13 5.89
C ALA A 44 6.42 -7.65 6.04
N LEU A 45 7.44 -8.30 6.61
CA LEU A 45 7.28 -9.65 7.14
C LEU A 45 6.52 -9.55 8.44
N CYS A 46 5.36 -10.18 8.46
CA CYS A 46 4.40 -10.18 9.54
C CYS A 46 4.26 -11.60 10.09
N ARG A 47 4.13 -11.75 11.41
CA ARG A 47 3.90 -13.02 12.08
C ARG A 47 2.58 -13.00 12.82
N SER A 48 1.71 -13.93 12.50
CA SER A 48 0.43 -14.17 13.18
C SER A 48 0.43 -15.56 13.84
N ALA A 49 -0.68 -15.92 14.49
CA ALA A 49 -0.87 -17.27 15.00
C ALA A 49 -0.97 -18.33 13.88
N ASP A 50 -1.42 -17.91 12.69
CA ASP A 50 -1.63 -18.78 11.53
C ASP A 50 -0.38 -18.93 10.65
N GLY A 51 0.66 -18.13 10.91
CA GLY A 51 1.96 -18.25 10.25
C GLY A 51 2.62 -16.91 9.93
N ASP A 52 3.69 -17.00 9.15
CA ASP A 52 4.39 -15.83 8.61
C ASP A 52 3.75 -15.43 7.27
N LEU A 53 3.52 -14.12 7.12
CA LEU A 53 2.87 -13.53 5.96
C LEU A 53 3.60 -12.24 5.54
N MET A 54 3.65 -11.95 4.24
CA MET A 54 4.34 -10.78 3.72
C MET A 54 3.34 -9.80 3.14
N LEU A 55 3.28 -8.58 3.67
CA LEU A 55 2.31 -7.57 3.26
C LEU A 55 2.97 -6.38 2.58
N PRO A 56 2.38 -5.87 1.48
CA PRO A 56 2.75 -4.57 0.94
C PRO A 56 2.37 -3.48 1.93
N CYS A 57 3.28 -2.55 2.19
CA CYS A 57 3.00 -1.36 2.97
C CYS A 57 2.88 -0.15 2.06
N VAL A 58 1.83 0.62 2.27
CA VAL A 58 1.61 1.91 1.60
C VAL A 58 1.67 3.04 2.61
N VAL A 59 2.02 4.22 2.13
CA VAL A 59 2.04 5.44 2.94
C VAL A 59 0.63 6.02 2.94
N ASP A 60 0.08 6.28 4.12
CA ASP A 60 -1.19 7.00 4.26
C ASP A 60 -0.99 8.53 4.28
N ASP A 61 -2.11 9.26 4.30
CA ASP A 61 -2.17 10.73 4.34
C ASP A 61 -1.43 11.35 5.55
N ARG A 62 -1.20 10.57 6.60
CA ARG A 62 -0.49 10.99 7.83
C ARG A 62 0.98 10.64 7.80
N GLY A 63 1.49 10.10 6.69
CA GLY A 63 2.88 9.65 6.60
C GLY A 63 3.17 8.45 7.51
N THR A 64 2.15 7.62 7.76
CA THR A 64 2.25 6.34 8.48
C THR A 64 2.30 5.22 7.45
N LEU A 65 3.10 4.19 7.72
CA LEU A 65 3.15 2.98 6.89
C LEU A 65 2.14 1.98 7.43
N THR A 66 1.18 1.59 6.60
CA THR A 66 0.19 0.58 6.97
C THR A 66 0.40 -0.66 6.11
N PRO A 67 0.75 -1.82 6.70
CA PRO A 67 0.72 -3.07 5.96
C PRO A 67 -0.72 -3.33 5.54
N ASN A 68 -0.94 -3.49 4.23
CA ASN A 68 -2.28 -3.67 3.72
C ASN A 68 -2.68 -5.14 3.87
N ASP A 69 -3.72 -5.37 4.68
CA ASP A 69 -4.35 -6.67 4.84
C ASP A 69 -5.38 -6.87 3.71
N PRO A 70 -5.16 -7.83 2.79
CA PRO A 70 -6.05 -8.06 1.66
C PRO A 70 -7.46 -8.49 2.06
N ASP A 71 -7.65 -9.10 3.24
CA ASP A 71 -8.98 -9.49 3.72
C ASP A 71 -9.79 -8.28 4.21
N SER A 72 -9.09 -7.29 4.78
CA SER A 72 -9.71 -6.05 5.27
C SER A 72 -9.95 -5.03 4.15
N ASN A 73 -9.05 -4.96 3.17
CA ASN A 73 -9.11 -4.04 2.04
C ASN A 73 -8.75 -4.76 0.74
N PRO A 74 -9.74 -5.24 -0.04
CA PRO A 74 -9.51 -5.94 -1.29
C PRO A 74 -8.67 -5.08 -2.25
N CYS A 75 -7.47 -5.54 -2.56
CA CYS A 75 -6.55 -4.85 -3.44
C CYS A 75 -5.84 -5.85 -4.36
N ASP A 76 -5.48 -5.39 -5.56
CA ASP A 76 -4.60 -6.14 -6.44
C ASP A 76 -3.18 -5.58 -6.35
N LEU A 77 -2.19 -6.46 -6.17
CA LEU A 77 -0.79 -6.08 -6.31
C LEU A 77 -0.42 -6.08 -7.79
N VAL A 78 0.05 -4.95 -8.31
CA VAL A 78 0.41 -4.79 -9.73
C VAL A 78 1.83 -4.25 -9.89
N TYR A 79 2.51 -4.72 -10.93
CA TYR A 79 3.84 -4.25 -11.32
C TYR A 79 3.75 -3.36 -12.57
N LEU A 80 4.10 -2.08 -12.39
CA LEU A 80 4.02 -1.01 -13.38
C LEU A 80 5.37 -0.25 -13.41
N PRO A 81 6.41 -0.80 -14.05
CA PRO A 81 7.77 -0.28 -13.97
C PRO A 81 7.95 1.11 -14.62
N ASN A 82 7.10 1.46 -15.58
CA ASN A 82 7.16 2.72 -16.30
C ASN A 82 6.21 3.80 -15.74
N ALA A 83 5.41 3.43 -14.73
CA ALA A 83 4.47 4.37 -14.13
C ALA A 83 5.21 5.49 -13.42
N LYS A 84 4.84 6.73 -13.75
CA LYS A 84 5.26 7.92 -13.02
C LYS A 84 4.17 8.32 -12.05
N VAL A 85 4.52 8.49 -10.79
CA VAL A 85 3.65 9.12 -9.80
C VAL A 85 3.68 10.63 -10.06
N LEU A 86 2.52 11.21 -10.36
CA LEU A 86 2.33 12.64 -10.30
C LEU A 86 1.75 13.00 -8.94
N GLU A 87 2.32 13.98 -8.25
CA GLU A 87 1.66 14.58 -7.08
C GLU A 87 0.53 15.51 -7.57
N ASN A 88 -0.70 15.31 -7.11
CA ASN A 88 -1.79 16.25 -7.32
C ASN A 88 -1.80 17.30 -6.19
N PRO A 89 -1.47 18.58 -6.46
CA PRO A 89 -1.37 19.59 -5.42
C PRO A 89 -2.73 20.05 -4.86
N ALA A 90 -3.86 19.58 -5.38
CA ALA A 90 -5.17 20.13 -5.04
C ALA A 90 -5.68 19.78 -3.64
N PHE A 91 -5.19 18.73 -2.96
CA PHE A 91 -5.80 18.27 -1.69
C PHE A 91 -4.86 17.71 -0.63
N GLY A 92 -3.54 17.78 -0.80
CA GLY A 92 -2.61 17.09 0.13
C GLY A 92 -2.73 15.56 0.11
N ALA A 93 -3.60 15.02 -0.76
CA ALA A 93 -3.70 13.61 -1.08
C ALA A 93 -2.68 13.29 -2.17
N ILE A 94 -1.83 12.28 -1.92
CA ILE A 94 -0.95 11.71 -2.94
C ILE A 94 -1.83 10.90 -3.90
N GLU A 95 -2.54 11.59 -4.79
CA GLU A 95 -3.23 10.93 -5.91
C GLU A 95 -2.20 10.53 -6.96
N CYS A 96 -1.89 9.24 -7.05
CA CYS A 96 -1.00 8.74 -8.08
C CYS A 96 -1.79 8.59 -9.40
N LYS A 97 -1.73 9.59 -10.27
CA LYS A 97 -2.13 9.40 -11.67
C LYS A 97 -1.06 8.62 -12.40
N LEU A 98 -1.40 7.41 -12.84
CA LEU A 98 -0.57 6.61 -13.74
C LEU A 98 -0.53 7.29 -15.10
N ILE A 99 0.61 7.87 -15.48
CA ILE A 99 0.90 8.19 -16.88
C ILE A 99 1.53 6.95 -17.50
N GLN A 100 0.85 6.35 -18.48
CA GLN A 100 1.40 5.32 -19.38
C GLN A 100 1.96 5.95 -20.64
#